data_AF-A0A6N4WV07-F1
#
_entry.id   AF-A0A6N4WV07-F1
#
_cell.length_a   1.000
_cell.length_b   1.000
_cell.length_c   1.000
_cell.angle_alpha   90.00
_cell.angle_beta   90.00
_cell.angle_gamma   90.00
#
_symmetry.space_group_name_H-M   'P 1'
#
loop_
_entity.id
_entity.type
_entity.pdbx_description
1 polymer ?
#
loop_
_entity_poly.entity_id
_entity_poly.type
_entity_poly.pdbx_seq_one_letter_code
_entity_poly.pdbx_strand_id
1 'polypeptide(L)'
;MSHPIWPVVTENLAEQLSATQSGMVHPAQLLPYLPLSLECIERTLDGLLSSNRVRKAYENRLQVYVFTESIDKKPQRFAPKQCIYSNEPLSEDTFNVIAPEVRATVESELALLATNDPWPAQANWQHELIYLAANLPSPVSTSAIAGHSRLSFKRTEERLQALQKQGALHFDGMTNAWTLPPLRYPRTVYTRNDNYIRQFPGAIKEEFELRLVKALSISLGILVAAMLLAVTARIPFPLVFFGALIIAFFIFIKILKAPAKTLPEL
;
A
#
# COMPACT_ATOMS: atom_id res chain seq x y z
N MET A 1 -24.94 -2.84 18.13
CA MET A 1 -24.14 -2.76 16.89
C MET A 1 -23.45 -4.09 16.72
N SER A 2 -23.56 -4.74 15.57
CA SER A 2 -22.84 -5.98 15.27
C SER A 2 -21.32 -5.71 15.30
N HIS A 3 -20.54 -6.67 15.77
CA HIS A 3 -19.09 -6.58 15.70
C HIS A 3 -18.63 -6.52 14.23
N PRO A 4 -17.58 -5.74 13.90
CA PRO A 4 -17.06 -5.70 12.53
C PRO A 4 -16.56 -7.07 12.11
N ILE A 5 -16.77 -7.44 10.85
CA ILE A 5 -16.39 -8.74 10.30
C ILE A 5 -14.97 -8.76 9.74
N TRP A 6 -14.38 -7.61 9.37
CA TRP A 6 -13.03 -7.57 8.81
C TRP A 6 -11.93 -8.22 9.69
N PRO A 7 -11.98 -8.17 11.04
CA PRO A 7 -11.01 -8.90 11.86
C PRO A 7 -11.17 -10.41 11.71
N VAL A 8 -12.42 -10.91 11.74
CA VAL A 8 -12.74 -12.34 11.57
C VAL A 8 -12.27 -12.84 10.20
N VAL A 9 -12.49 -12.07 9.15
CA VAL A 9 -12.00 -12.39 7.79
C VAL A 9 -10.47 -12.47 7.77
N THR A 10 -9.79 -11.57 8.48
CA THR A 10 -8.31 -11.55 8.57
C THR A 10 -7.79 -12.78 9.31
N GLU A 11 -8.41 -13.15 10.43
CA GLU A 11 -8.06 -14.35 11.22
C GLU A 11 -8.26 -15.63 10.41
N ASN A 12 -9.43 -15.78 9.77
CA ASN A 12 -9.73 -16.94 8.93
C ASN A 12 -8.77 -17.05 7.74
N LEU A 13 -8.43 -15.93 7.11
CA LEU A 13 -7.46 -15.90 6.01
C LEU A 13 -6.08 -16.35 6.49
N ALA A 14 -5.64 -15.87 7.65
CA ALA A 14 -4.36 -16.25 8.23
C ALA A 14 -4.34 -17.75 8.60
N GLU A 15 -5.40 -18.28 9.21
CA GLU A 15 -5.49 -19.71 9.50
C GLU A 15 -5.38 -20.55 8.22
N GLN A 16 -6.15 -20.23 7.18
CA GLN A 16 -6.13 -21.01 5.94
C GLN A 16 -4.80 -20.88 5.19
N LEU A 17 -4.19 -19.69 5.18
CA LEU A 17 -2.84 -19.51 4.63
C LEU A 17 -1.84 -20.37 5.42
N SER A 18 -1.89 -20.35 6.75
CA SER A 18 -1.02 -21.17 7.61
C SER A 18 -1.16 -22.65 7.28
N ALA A 19 -2.39 -23.11 7.03
CA ALA A 19 -2.67 -24.50 6.69
C ALA A 19 -2.02 -24.94 5.37
N THR A 20 -1.76 -23.99 4.46
CA THR A 20 -1.07 -24.24 3.19
C THR A 20 0.44 -24.03 3.23
N GLN A 21 0.98 -23.54 4.36
CA GLN A 21 2.38 -23.11 4.50
C GLN A 21 3.04 -23.66 5.77
N SER A 22 2.64 -24.88 6.18
CA SER A 22 3.19 -25.57 7.36
C SER A 22 3.15 -24.71 8.64
N GLY A 23 2.01 -24.03 8.83
CA GLY A 23 1.70 -23.28 10.04
C GLY A 23 2.29 -21.88 10.12
N MET A 24 3.07 -21.43 9.15
CA MET A 24 3.70 -20.09 9.18
C MET A 24 2.98 -19.11 8.26
N VAL A 25 2.72 -17.90 8.77
CA VAL A 25 2.16 -16.80 7.98
C VAL A 25 2.88 -15.50 8.29
N HIS A 26 3.33 -14.83 7.24
CA HIS A 26 3.83 -13.45 7.31
C HIS A 26 2.67 -12.47 7.10
N PRO A 27 2.54 -11.39 7.89
CA PRO A 27 1.48 -10.39 7.72
C PRO A 27 1.38 -9.82 6.29
N ALA A 28 2.52 -9.64 5.62
CA ALA A 28 2.57 -9.15 4.24
C ALA A 28 1.89 -10.08 3.22
N GLN A 29 1.75 -11.37 3.52
CA GLN A 29 1.06 -12.33 2.65
C GLN A 29 -0.46 -12.14 2.62
N LEU A 30 -1.02 -11.39 3.57
CA LEU A 30 -2.46 -11.07 3.62
C LEU A 30 -2.83 -9.86 2.75
N LEU A 31 -1.87 -8.96 2.46
CA LEU A 31 -2.10 -7.73 1.69
C LEU A 31 -2.66 -7.94 0.27
N PRO A 32 -2.30 -8.99 -0.49
CA PRO A 32 -2.96 -9.25 -1.76
C PRO A 32 -4.48 -9.41 -1.59
N TYR A 33 -4.95 -9.97 -0.49
CA TYR A 33 -6.35 -10.34 -0.33
C TYR A 33 -7.21 -9.25 0.31
N LEU A 34 -6.61 -8.41 1.17
CA LEU A 34 -7.29 -7.41 1.98
C LEU A 34 -6.70 -6.02 1.76
N PRO A 35 -7.52 -4.98 1.54
CA PRO A 35 -7.04 -3.61 1.40
C PRO A 35 -6.84 -2.97 2.79
N LEU A 36 -5.89 -3.48 3.55
CA LEU A 36 -5.60 -3.09 4.94
C LEU A 36 -4.14 -2.64 5.08
N SER A 37 -3.86 -1.81 6.08
CA SER A 37 -2.46 -1.60 6.48
C SER A 37 -1.90 -2.83 7.18
N LEU A 38 -0.58 -3.00 7.14
CA LEU A 38 0.10 -4.03 7.92
C LEU A 38 -0.19 -3.89 9.42
N GLU A 39 -0.31 -2.65 9.93
CA GLU A 39 -0.62 -2.40 11.33
C GLU A 39 -2.01 -2.94 11.70
N CYS A 40 -3.03 -2.75 10.85
CA CYS A 40 -4.36 -3.32 11.10
C CYS A 40 -4.32 -4.85 11.12
N ILE A 41 -3.59 -5.46 10.18
CA ILE A 41 -3.42 -6.92 10.10
C ILE A 41 -2.72 -7.44 11.36
N GLU A 42 -1.58 -6.85 11.72
CA GLU A 42 -0.78 -7.25 12.88
C GLU A 42 -1.56 -7.08 14.18
N ARG A 43 -2.31 -5.99 14.35
CA ARG A 43 -3.15 -5.77 15.53
C ARG A 43 -4.20 -6.87 15.67
N THR A 44 -4.79 -7.32 14.57
CA THR A 44 -5.74 -8.45 14.59
C THR A 44 -5.04 -9.76 14.93
N LEU A 45 -3.89 -10.06 14.31
CA LEU A 45 -3.15 -11.29 14.59
C LEU A 45 -2.55 -11.32 16.00
N ASP A 46 -2.15 -10.17 16.54
CA ASP A 46 -1.67 -10.04 17.92
C ASP A 46 -2.78 -10.37 18.93
N GLY A 47 -4.06 -10.17 18.59
CA GLY A 47 -5.19 -10.61 19.39
C GLY A 47 -5.24 -12.14 19.60
N LEU A 48 -4.76 -12.92 18.61
CA LEU A 48 -4.73 -14.38 18.66
C LEU A 48 -3.64 -14.93 19.61
N LEU A 49 -2.65 -14.12 19.97
CA LEU A 49 -1.55 -14.48 20.88
C LEU A 49 -2.02 -14.72 22.32
N SER A 50 -3.24 -14.29 22.65
CA SER A 50 -3.89 -14.62 23.92
C SER A 50 -4.16 -16.13 24.08
N SER A 51 -4.18 -16.87 22.98
CA SER A 51 -4.34 -18.32 22.95
C SER A 51 -3.00 -19.03 22.77
N ASN A 52 -2.88 -20.25 23.30
CA ASN A 52 -1.69 -21.10 23.06
C ASN A 52 -1.62 -21.67 21.63
N ARG A 53 -2.53 -21.28 20.73
CA ARG A 53 -2.63 -21.80 19.36
C ARG A 53 -1.81 -20.99 18.36
N VAL A 54 -1.51 -19.73 18.67
CA VAL A 54 -0.76 -18.83 17.79
C VAL A 54 0.38 -18.21 18.57
N ARG A 55 1.58 -18.23 18.01
CA ARG A 55 2.75 -17.54 18.57
C ARG A 55 3.40 -16.63 17.54
N LYS A 56 3.93 -15.49 17.99
CA LYS A 56 4.72 -14.57 17.16
C LYS A 56 6.19 -14.99 17.21
N ALA A 57 6.84 -15.04 16.05
CA ALA A 57 8.25 -15.40 15.93
C ALA A 57 8.91 -14.64 14.76
N TYR A 58 10.19 -14.92 14.53
CA TYR A 58 10.95 -14.41 13.39
C TYR A 58 11.56 -15.57 12.60
N GLU A 59 11.32 -15.60 11.30
CA GLU A 59 11.86 -16.58 10.34
C GLU A 59 12.62 -15.78 9.29
N ASN A 60 13.92 -16.06 9.08
CA ASN A 60 14.77 -15.32 8.12
C ASN A 60 14.71 -13.79 8.29
N ARG A 61 14.68 -13.32 9.55
CA ARG A 61 14.58 -11.88 9.94
C ARG A 61 13.26 -11.21 9.53
N LEU A 62 12.26 -11.98 9.11
CA LEU A 62 10.90 -11.53 8.84
C LEU A 62 9.98 -11.96 9.99
N GLN A 63 9.02 -11.11 10.33
CA GLN A 63 8.01 -11.42 11.34
C GLN A 63 7.05 -12.48 10.81
N VAL A 64 6.75 -13.48 11.65
CA VAL A 64 5.80 -14.56 11.36
C VAL A 64 4.86 -14.82 12.53
N TYR A 65 3.65 -15.26 12.21
CA TYR A 65 2.72 -15.88 13.13
C TYR A 65 2.69 -17.38 12.85
N VAL A 66 2.94 -18.17 13.89
CA VAL A 66 2.99 -19.63 13.82
C VAL A 66 1.73 -20.21 14.46
N PHE A 67 0.90 -20.84 13.62
CA PHE A 67 -0.32 -21.55 13.99
C PHE A 67 0.02 -23.01 14.29
N THR A 68 -0.04 -23.40 15.57
CA THR A 68 0.46 -24.70 16.05
C THR A 68 -0.27 -25.89 15.43
N GLU A 69 -1.57 -25.75 15.18
CA GLU A 69 -2.42 -26.79 14.57
C GLU A 69 -2.11 -27.08 13.09
N SER A 70 -1.37 -26.18 12.43
CA SER A 70 -1.05 -26.26 11.01
C SER A 70 0.40 -26.62 10.71
N ILE A 71 1.25 -26.80 11.72
CA ILE A 71 2.70 -27.06 11.55
C ILE A 71 2.97 -28.32 10.73
N ASP A 72 2.23 -29.39 10.98
CA ASP A 72 2.42 -30.69 10.33
C ASP A 72 1.71 -30.79 8.96
N LYS A 73 1.00 -29.75 8.53
CA LYS A 73 0.32 -29.74 7.24
C LYS A 73 1.33 -29.58 6.11
N LYS A 74 1.16 -30.38 5.04
CA LYS A 74 2.03 -30.33 3.87
C LYS A 74 1.82 -29.01 3.10
N PRO A 75 2.89 -28.33 2.67
CA PRO A 75 2.76 -27.15 1.83
C PRO A 75 1.98 -27.44 0.55
N GLN A 76 1.03 -26.57 0.24
CA GLN A 76 0.24 -26.65 -0.99
C GLN A 76 -0.07 -25.26 -1.53
N ARG A 77 -0.46 -25.17 -2.80
CA ARG A 77 -0.84 -23.89 -3.38
C ARG A 77 -2.13 -23.38 -2.72
N PHE A 78 -2.09 -22.16 -2.19
CA PHE A 78 -3.28 -21.48 -1.70
C PHE A 78 -4.21 -21.10 -2.87
N ALA A 79 -5.37 -21.73 -2.93
CA ALA A 79 -6.41 -21.53 -3.93
C ALA A 79 -7.77 -21.94 -3.36
N PRO A 80 -8.37 -21.10 -2.48
CA PRO A 80 -9.64 -21.44 -1.84
C PRO A 80 -10.77 -21.50 -2.88
N LYS A 81 -11.60 -22.55 -2.79
CA LYS A 81 -12.81 -22.73 -3.61
C LYS A 81 -14.06 -22.19 -2.93
N GLN A 82 -14.00 -21.93 -1.64
CA GLN A 82 -15.09 -21.45 -0.81
C GLN A 82 -14.67 -20.16 -0.11
N CYS A 83 -15.64 -19.26 0.07
CA CYS A 83 -15.47 -18.03 0.80
C CYS A 83 -15.03 -18.35 2.23
N ILE A 84 -13.91 -17.75 2.68
CA ILE A 84 -13.34 -18.00 4.00
C ILE A 84 -14.22 -17.52 5.17
N TYR A 85 -15.32 -16.82 4.88
CA TYR A 85 -16.25 -16.29 5.86
C TYR A 85 -17.65 -16.91 5.73
N SER A 86 -18.25 -16.90 4.54
CA SER A 86 -19.61 -17.39 4.30
C SER A 86 -19.69 -18.85 3.82
N ASN A 87 -18.56 -19.51 3.51
CA ASN A 87 -18.47 -20.84 2.89
C ASN A 87 -19.15 -21.00 1.52
N GLU A 88 -19.65 -19.92 0.94
CA GLU A 88 -20.21 -19.90 -0.42
C GLU A 88 -19.14 -20.19 -1.47
N PRO A 89 -19.48 -20.81 -2.61
CA PRO A 89 -18.52 -21.08 -3.67
C PRO A 89 -17.95 -19.79 -4.26
N LEU A 90 -16.64 -19.76 -4.47
CA LEU A 90 -15.94 -18.67 -5.15
C LEU A 90 -15.80 -18.97 -6.64
N SER A 91 -15.84 -17.94 -7.48
CA SER A 91 -15.49 -18.07 -8.90
C SER A 91 -14.01 -18.42 -9.05
N GLU A 92 -13.70 -19.40 -9.90
CA GLU A 92 -12.36 -20.02 -9.99
C GLU A 92 -11.25 -19.06 -10.49
N ASP A 93 -11.61 -17.94 -11.12
CA ASP A 93 -10.67 -17.12 -11.91
C ASP A 93 -10.10 -15.87 -11.21
N THR A 94 -10.48 -15.56 -9.97
CA THR A 94 -10.40 -14.16 -9.51
C THR A 94 -9.44 -13.83 -8.35
N PHE A 95 -8.55 -14.74 -7.93
CA PHE A 95 -7.64 -14.49 -6.78
C PHE A 95 -8.39 -13.98 -5.52
N ASN A 96 -9.68 -14.34 -5.42
CA ASN A 96 -10.59 -13.92 -4.38
C ASN A 96 -10.61 -14.97 -3.27
N VAL A 97 -10.76 -14.51 -2.04
CA VAL A 97 -10.88 -15.35 -0.84
C VAL A 97 -12.22 -15.15 -0.13
N ILE A 98 -12.93 -14.07 -0.47
CA ILE A 98 -14.23 -13.71 0.08
C ILE A 98 -15.22 -13.46 -1.06
N ALA A 99 -16.48 -13.80 -0.81
CA ALA A 99 -17.59 -13.53 -1.72
C ALA A 99 -17.79 -12.02 -1.93
N PRO A 100 -18.37 -11.58 -3.06
CA PRO A 100 -18.58 -10.16 -3.36
C PRO A 100 -19.34 -9.40 -2.28
N GLU A 101 -20.37 -10.01 -1.68
CA GLU A 101 -21.17 -9.39 -0.62
C GLU A 101 -20.36 -9.22 0.68
N VAL A 102 -19.58 -10.23 1.06
CA VAL A 102 -18.67 -10.15 2.22
C VAL A 102 -17.61 -9.06 1.99
N ARG A 103 -17.07 -8.96 0.76
CA ARG A 103 -16.13 -7.91 0.39
C ARG A 103 -16.75 -6.52 0.53
N ALA A 104 -17.96 -6.32 0.02
CA ALA A 104 -18.66 -5.03 0.14
C ALA A 104 -18.88 -4.64 1.61
N THR A 105 -19.25 -5.60 2.46
CA THR A 105 -19.39 -5.37 3.90
C THR A 105 -18.05 -5.00 4.56
N VAL A 106 -16.98 -5.76 4.30
CA VAL A 106 -15.62 -5.43 4.80
C VAL A 106 -15.21 -4.04 4.37
N GLU A 107 -15.35 -3.72 3.09
CA GLU A 107 -15.03 -2.40 2.54
C GLU A 107 -15.87 -1.29 3.22
N SER A 108 -17.16 -1.51 3.47
CA SER A 108 -17.98 -0.54 4.20
C SER A 108 -17.49 -0.30 5.64
N GLU A 109 -17.07 -1.34 6.35
CA GLU A 109 -16.54 -1.24 7.72
C GLU A 109 -15.19 -0.54 7.75
N LEU A 110 -14.32 -0.83 6.79
CA LEU A 110 -13.02 -0.17 6.65
C LEU A 110 -13.17 1.31 6.29
N ALA A 111 -14.20 1.66 5.51
CA ALA A 111 -14.53 3.04 5.23
C ALA A 111 -14.96 3.80 6.49
N LEU A 112 -15.73 3.16 7.38
CA LEU A 112 -16.06 3.73 8.69
C LEU A 112 -14.82 3.86 9.59
N LEU A 113 -13.91 2.88 9.57
CA LEU A 113 -12.65 2.96 10.32
C LEU A 113 -11.77 4.12 9.83
N ALA A 114 -11.73 4.36 8.52
CA ALA A 114 -10.94 5.41 7.89
C ALA A 114 -11.33 6.84 8.30
N THR A 115 -12.50 7.05 8.93
CA THR A 115 -12.88 8.38 9.43
C THR A 115 -12.06 8.80 10.65
N ASN A 116 -11.58 7.83 11.44
CA ASN A 116 -10.93 8.06 12.72
C ASN A 116 -9.50 7.51 12.79
N ASP A 117 -9.13 6.61 11.88
CA ASP A 117 -7.83 5.94 11.87
C ASP A 117 -7.06 6.26 10.58
N PRO A 118 -5.75 6.59 10.65
CA PRO A 118 -4.92 6.91 9.49
C PRO A 118 -4.48 5.69 8.67
N TRP A 119 -5.03 4.49 8.91
CA TRP A 119 -4.69 3.26 8.20
C TRP A 119 -4.62 3.38 6.66
N PRO A 120 -5.49 4.14 5.94
CA PRO A 120 -5.41 4.19 4.47
C PRO A 120 -4.13 4.87 3.99
N ALA A 121 -3.61 5.84 4.75
CA ALA A 121 -2.36 6.52 4.43
C ALA A 121 -1.18 5.54 4.51
N GLN A 122 -1.19 4.66 5.51
CA GLN A 122 -0.17 3.63 5.66
C GLN A 122 -0.30 2.55 4.57
N ALA A 123 -1.51 2.05 4.36
CA ALA A 123 -1.80 1.00 3.41
C ALA A 123 -1.35 1.37 1.99
N ASN A 124 -1.60 2.61 1.54
CA ASN A 124 -1.27 3.07 0.20
C ASN A 124 0.20 2.78 -0.20
N TRP A 125 1.16 3.25 0.60
CA TRP A 125 2.57 3.02 0.29
C TRP A 125 3.04 1.59 0.65
N GLN A 126 2.43 0.94 1.65
CA GLN A 126 2.77 -0.45 2.00
C GLN A 126 2.43 -1.42 0.86
N HIS A 127 1.21 -1.32 0.33
CA HIS A 127 0.78 -2.12 -0.82
C HIS A 127 1.64 -1.85 -2.05
N GLU A 128 1.97 -0.58 -2.33
CA GLU A 128 2.84 -0.22 -3.45
C GLU A 128 4.24 -0.84 -3.32
N LEU A 129 4.92 -0.64 -2.19
CA LEU A 129 6.30 -1.10 -2.03
C LEU A 129 6.39 -2.62 -1.99
N ILE A 130 5.42 -3.31 -1.36
CA ILE A 130 5.38 -4.77 -1.33
C ILE A 130 5.04 -5.34 -2.71
N TYR A 131 4.14 -4.71 -3.46
CA TYR A 131 3.86 -5.08 -4.84
C TYR A 131 5.10 -4.95 -5.72
N LEU A 132 5.82 -3.82 -5.64
CA LEU A 132 7.06 -3.62 -6.40
C LEU A 132 8.14 -4.63 -6.00
N ALA A 133 8.32 -4.85 -4.68
CA ALA A 133 9.27 -5.83 -4.19
C ALA A 133 8.98 -7.25 -4.67
N ALA A 134 7.71 -7.62 -4.79
CA ALA A 134 7.28 -8.95 -5.21
C ALA A 134 7.34 -9.19 -6.73
N ASN A 135 7.32 -8.14 -7.56
CA ASN A 135 7.17 -8.27 -9.01
C ASN A 135 8.36 -7.75 -9.82
N LEU A 136 9.30 -7.01 -9.22
CA LEU A 136 10.50 -6.57 -9.91
C LEU A 136 11.51 -7.72 -10.11
N PRO A 137 12.30 -7.71 -11.20
CA PRO A 137 13.36 -8.69 -11.42
C PRO A 137 14.37 -8.69 -10.26
N SER A 138 14.74 -9.88 -9.80
CA SER A 138 15.76 -10.04 -8.77
C SER A 138 17.18 -9.83 -9.34
N PRO A 139 18.12 -9.25 -8.57
CA PRO A 139 17.98 -8.73 -7.21
C PRO A 139 17.21 -7.41 -7.14
N VAL A 140 16.30 -7.28 -6.17
CA VAL A 140 15.43 -6.09 -6.04
C VAL A 140 16.09 -5.04 -5.17
N SER A 141 16.77 -4.07 -5.78
CA SER A 141 17.45 -2.98 -5.05
C SER A 141 16.51 -1.83 -4.69
N THR A 142 16.93 -0.98 -3.74
CA THR A 142 16.23 0.28 -3.40
C THR A 142 16.04 1.18 -4.63
N SER A 143 17.03 1.27 -5.51
CA SER A 143 16.96 2.10 -6.72
C SER A 143 15.97 1.53 -7.74
N ALA A 144 15.88 0.21 -7.89
CA ALA A 144 14.90 -0.42 -8.75
C ALA A 144 13.46 -0.13 -8.27
N ILE A 145 13.20 -0.30 -6.97
CA ILE A 145 11.89 0.03 -6.38
C ILE A 145 11.59 1.52 -6.55
N ALA A 146 12.53 2.40 -6.21
CA ALA A 146 12.34 3.86 -6.32
C ALA A 146 12.10 4.32 -7.77
N GLY A 147 12.74 3.68 -8.75
CA GLY A 147 12.54 3.98 -10.18
C GLY A 147 11.13 3.69 -10.67
N HIS A 148 10.44 2.72 -10.05
CA HIS A 148 9.07 2.33 -10.42
C HIS A 148 8.01 2.88 -9.45
N SER A 149 8.42 3.40 -8.29
CA SER A 149 7.53 3.97 -7.28
C SER A 149 6.97 5.34 -7.68
N ARG A 150 5.86 5.70 -7.02
CA ARG A 150 5.29 7.06 -7.02
C ARG A 150 6.02 7.98 -6.03
N LEU A 151 6.80 7.40 -5.11
CA LEU A 151 7.60 8.11 -4.11
C LEU A 151 8.95 8.56 -4.68
N SER A 152 9.58 9.55 -4.04
CA SER A 152 10.98 9.90 -4.32
C SER A 152 11.92 8.84 -3.72
N PHE A 153 13.13 8.71 -4.27
CA PHE A 153 14.13 7.76 -3.77
C PHE A 153 14.33 7.81 -2.24
N LYS A 154 14.49 9.02 -1.68
CA LYS A 154 14.65 9.23 -0.24
C LYS A 154 13.43 8.70 0.55
N ARG A 155 12.21 8.99 0.10
CA ARG A 155 10.99 8.49 0.76
C ARG A 155 10.86 6.98 0.60
N THR A 156 11.18 6.43 -0.58
CA THR A 156 11.20 4.98 -0.80
C THR A 156 12.13 4.30 0.18
N GLU A 157 13.35 4.80 0.36
CA GLU A 157 14.32 4.28 1.32
C GLU A 157 13.79 4.35 2.77
N GLU A 158 13.28 5.50 3.20
CA GLU A 158 12.69 5.68 4.53
C GLU A 158 11.53 4.69 4.80
N ARG A 159 10.66 4.48 3.81
CA ARG A 159 9.51 3.57 3.92
C ARG A 159 9.91 2.09 3.87
N LEU A 160 10.90 1.73 3.07
CA LEU A 160 11.45 0.37 3.05
C LEU A 160 12.12 0.04 4.39
N GLN A 161 12.86 0.98 4.98
CA GLN A 161 13.38 0.84 6.34
C GLN A 161 12.27 0.71 7.38
N ALA A 162 11.14 1.40 7.22
CA ALA A 162 9.98 1.22 8.09
C ALA A 162 9.39 -0.19 7.98
N LEU A 163 9.25 -0.73 6.77
CA LEU A 163 8.81 -2.13 6.55
C LEU A 163 9.79 -3.14 7.15
N GLN A 164 11.09 -2.85 7.10
CA GLN A 164 12.10 -3.69 7.75
C GLN A 164 11.97 -3.69 9.26
N LYS A 165 11.72 -2.52 9.88
CA LYS A 165 11.48 -2.42 11.32
C LYS A 165 10.21 -3.16 11.75
N GLN A 166 9.20 -3.21 10.89
CA GLN A 166 7.98 -4.01 11.08
C GLN A 166 8.19 -5.51 10.80
N GLY A 167 9.35 -5.92 10.27
CA GLY A 167 9.62 -7.31 9.89
C GLY A 167 8.86 -7.78 8.65
N ALA A 168 8.34 -6.87 7.83
CA ALA A 168 7.62 -7.20 6.60
C ALA A 168 8.55 -7.45 5.40
N LEU A 169 9.74 -6.84 5.42
CA LEU A 169 10.81 -6.99 4.43
C LEU A 169 12.16 -7.10 5.14
N HIS A 170 13.17 -7.65 4.46
CA HIS A 170 14.53 -7.67 4.98
C HIS A 170 15.54 -7.21 3.92
N PHE A 171 16.38 -6.24 4.27
CA PHE A 171 17.48 -5.80 3.42
C PHE A 171 18.71 -6.68 3.63
N ASP A 172 19.14 -7.37 2.58
CA ASP A 172 20.40 -8.11 2.54
C ASP A 172 21.52 -7.20 2.03
N GLY A 173 22.43 -6.83 2.94
CA GLY A 173 23.57 -5.98 2.63
C GLY A 173 24.61 -6.63 1.71
N MET A 174 24.64 -7.95 1.60
CA MET A 174 25.58 -8.66 0.71
C MET A 174 25.17 -8.54 -0.75
N THR A 175 23.86 -8.67 -1.02
CA THR A 175 23.29 -8.58 -2.36
C THR A 175 22.75 -7.17 -2.68
N ASN A 176 22.77 -6.26 -1.71
CA ASN A 176 22.18 -4.92 -1.80
C ASN A 176 20.71 -4.96 -2.28
N ALA A 177 19.97 -5.94 -1.75
CA ALA A 177 18.64 -6.29 -2.23
C ALA A 177 17.64 -6.47 -1.09
N TRP A 178 16.39 -6.16 -1.39
CA TRP A 178 15.25 -6.41 -0.51
C TRP A 178 14.73 -7.82 -0.74
N THR A 179 14.53 -8.52 0.37
CA THR A 179 13.92 -9.85 0.43
C THR A 179 12.55 -9.74 1.08
N LEU A 180 11.62 -10.52 0.59
CA LEU A 180 10.22 -10.55 1.01
C LEU A 180 9.80 -11.99 1.32
N PRO A 181 8.76 -12.18 2.15
CA PRO A 181 8.18 -13.51 2.28
C PRO A 181 7.59 -14.00 0.96
N PRO A 182 7.53 -15.31 0.72
CA PRO A 182 6.98 -15.86 -0.52
C PRO A 182 5.51 -15.47 -0.65
N LEU A 183 5.22 -14.54 -1.56
CA LEU A 183 3.86 -14.06 -1.81
C LEU A 183 3.65 -13.82 -3.30
N ARG A 184 2.40 -14.01 -3.75
CA ARG A 184 1.99 -13.67 -5.11
C ARG A 184 1.06 -12.46 -5.04
N TYR A 185 1.48 -11.35 -5.64
CA TYR A 185 0.67 -10.13 -5.69
C TYR A 185 0.42 -9.69 -7.14
N PRO A 186 -0.60 -10.26 -7.81
CA PRO A 186 -0.91 -9.93 -9.21
C PRO A 186 -1.33 -8.47 -9.38
N ARG A 187 -1.01 -7.87 -10.53
CA ARG A 187 -1.35 -6.48 -10.86
C ARG A 187 -2.85 -6.18 -10.72
N THR A 188 -3.72 -7.06 -11.20
CA THR A 188 -5.19 -6.89 -11.10
C THR A 188 -5.67 -6.73 -9.65
N VAL A 189 -5.08 -7.51 -8.75
CA VAL A 189 -5.38 -7.49 -7.32
C VAL A 189 -4.81 -6.24 -6.66
N TYR A 190 -3.57 -5.87 -7.00
CA TYR A 190 -2.95 -4.63 -6.53
C TYR A 190 -3.77 -3.41 -6.95
N THR A 191 -4.12 -3.29 -8.22
CA THR A 191 -4.91 -2.16 -8.75
C THR A 191 -6.26 -2.05 -8.06
N ARG A 192 -6.94 -3.17 -7.80
CA ARG A 192 -8.21 -3.16 -7.04
C ARG A 192 -8.03 -2.58 -5.64
N ASN A 193 -7.04 -3.07 -4.89
CA ASN A 193 -6.79 -2.61 -3.52
C ASN A 193 -6.32 -1.14 -3.52
N ASP A 194 -5.42 -0.76 -4.44
CA ASP A 194 -4.92 0.62 -4.61
C ASP A 194 -6.07 1.61 -4.92
N ASN A 195 -6.98 1.25 -5.84
CA ASN A 195 -8.14 2.08 -6.18
C ASN A 195 -9.06 2.30 -4.98
N TYR A 196 -9.33 1.24 -4.21
CA TYR A 196 -10.16 1.34 -3.02
C TYR A 196 -9.50 2.18 -1.93
N ILE A 197 -8.21 1.95 -1.62
CA ILE A 197 -7.49 2.69 -0.56
C ILE A 197 -7.39 4.19 -0.88
N ARG A 198 -7.17 4.53 -2.16
CA ARG A 198 -6.97 5.92 -2.61
C ARG A 198 -8.23 6.76 -2.60
N GLN A 199 -9.42 6.19 -2.40
CA GLN A 199 -10.63 6.98 -2.25
C GLN A 199 -10.68 7.74 -0.91
N PHE A 200 -9.87 7.33 0.07
CA PHE A 200 -9.90 7.90 1.41
C PHE A 200 -9.01 9.16 1.54
N PRO A 201 -9.49 10.23 2.20
CA PRO A 201 -8.75 11.46 2.40
C PRO A 201 -7.37 11.27 3.03
N GLY A 202 -7.21 10.29 3.94
CA GLY A 202 -5.93 9.95 4.55
C GLY A 202 -4.86 9.52 3.54
N ALA A 203 -5.23 8.69 2.55
CA ALA A 203 -4.35 8.30 1.45
C ALA A 203 -4.09 9.47 0.48
N ILE A 204 -5.09 10.32 0.27
CA ILE A 204 -5.01 11.49 -0.61
C ILE A 204 -4.11 12.58 -0.02
N LYS A 205 -4.07 12.75 1.30
CA LYS A 205 -3.34 13.85 1.96
C LYS A 205 -1.85 13.86 1.64
N GLU A 206 -1.19 12.70 1.67
CA GLU A 206 0.26 12.61 1.37
C GLU A 206 0.56 12.93 -0.11
N GLU A 207 -0.32 12.50 -1.02
CA GLU A 207 -0.21 12.82 -2.45
C GLU A 207 -0.56 14.29 -2.72
N PHE A 208 -1.53 14.84 -1.99
CA PHE A 208 -1.93 16.25 -2.05
C PHE A 208 -0.82 17.17 -1.55
N GLU A 209 -0.14 16.84 -0.44
CA GLU A 209 1.00 17.63 0.07
C GLU A 209 2.12 17.73 -0.96
N LEU A 210 2.49 16.63 -1.62
CA LEU A 210 3.49 16.63 -2.68
C LEU A 210 3.03 17.47 -3.89
N ARG A 211 1.78 17.33 -4.31
CA ARG A 211 1.21 18.12 -5.41
C ARG A 211 1.13 19.59 -5.05
N LEU A 212 0.77 19.93 -3.82
CA LEU A 212 0.68 21.30 -3.33
C LEU A 212 2.05 21.96 -3.32
N VAL A 213 3.07 21.31 -2.74
CA VAL A 213 4.44 21.82 -2.76
C VAL A 213 4.92 22.02 -4.19
N LYS A 214 4.75 21.02 -5.06
CA LYS A 214 5.12 21.12 -6.48
C LYS A 214 4.39 22.26 -7.19
N ALA A 215 3.08 22.39 -6.98
CA ALA A 215 2.25 23.42 -7.60
C ALA A 215 2.67 24.81 -7.12
N LEU A 216 2.92 24.98 -5.82
CA LEU A 216 3.42 26.23 -5.24
C LEU A 216 4.81 26.59 -5.77
N SER A 217 5.75 25.63 -5.79
CA SER A 217 7.11 25.86 -6.29
C SER A 217 7.13 26.29 -7.76
N ILE A 218 6.36 25.62 -8.62
CA ILE A 218 6.27 25.98 -10.05
C ILE A 218 5.58 27.34 -10.23
N SER A 219 4.49 27.59 -9.50
CA SER A 219 3.77 28.87 -9.56
C SER A 219 4.67 30.04 -9.11
N LEU A 220 5.43 29.84 -8.04
CA LEU A 220 6.41 30.82 -7.57
C LEU A 220 7.50 31.06 -8.62
N GLY A 221 8.01 30.00 -9.26
CA GLY A 221 8.99 30.12 -10.34
C GLY A 221 8.50 30.97 -11.52
N ILE A 222 7.23 30.82 -11.91
CA ILE A 222 6.60 31.64 -12.95
C ILE A 222 6.56 33.11 -12.54
N LEU A 223 6.14 33.40 -11.30
CA LEU A 223 6.06 34.77 -10.79
C LEU A 223 7.44 35.43 -10.70
N VAL A 224 8.47 34.70 -10.27
CA VAL A 224 9.86 35.20 -10.23
C VAL A 224 10.39 35.47 -11.64
N ALA A 225 10.14 34.57 -12.59
CA ALA A 225 10.54 34.77 -13.99
C ALA A 225 9.84 35.99 -14.61
N ALA A 226 8.55 36.18 -14.29
CA ALA A 226 7.78 37.35 -14.72
C ALA A 226 8.33 38.66 -14.14
N MET A 227 8.74 38.67 -12.87
CA MET A 227 9.41 39.82 -12.26
C MET A 227 10.74 40.15 -12.96
N LEU A 228 11.56 39.13 -13.25
CA LEU A 228 12.81 39.31 -13.99
C LEU A 228 12.56 39.86 -15.41
N LEU A 229 11.54 39.38 -16.11
CA LEU A 229 11.13 39.89 -17.42
C LEU A 229 10.69 41.35 -17.36
N ALA A 230 9.89 41.73 -16.36
CA ALA A 230 9.45 43.12 -16.19
C ALA A 230 10.65 44.07 -16.01
N VAL A 231 11.65 43.67 -15.23
CA VAL A 231 12.88 44.45 -14.99
C VAL A 231 13.76 44.53 -16.25
N THR A 232 13.98 43.39 -16.92
CA THR A 232 14.92 43.31 -18.05
C THR A 232 14.35 43.87 -19.35
N ALA A 233 13.08 43.57 -19.66
CA ALA A 233 12.42 44.00 -20.89
C ALA A 233 11.72 45.37 -20.76
N ARG A 234 11.75 46.00 -19.58
CA ARG A 234 11.09 47.29 -19.28
C ARG A 234 9.60 47.32 -19.64
N ILE A 235 8.94 46.18 -19.60
CA ILE A 235 7.50 46.07 -19.83
C ILE A 235 6.78 46.55 -18.55
N PRO A 236 5.64 47.26 -18.65
CA PRO A 236 4.89 47.69 -17.48
C PRO A 236 4.59 46.52 -16.55
N PHE A 237 5.12 46.60 -15.33
CA PHE A 237 4.99 45.55 -14.32
C PHE A 237 3.56 45.02 -14.14
N PRO A 238 2.50 45.87 -14.11
CA PRO A 238 1.13 45.38 -13.96
C PRO A 238 0.73 44.37 -15.04
N LEU A 239 1.07 44.63 -16.31
CA LEU A 239 0.71 43.75 -17.43
C LEU A 239 1.38 42.38 -17.32
N VAL A 240 2.68 42.38 -17.02
CA VAL A 240 3.47 41.14 -16.87
C VAL A 240 3.01 40.36 -15.64
N PHE A 241 2.73 41.05 -14.53
CA PHE A 241 2.29 40.44 -13.29
C PHE A 241 0.92 39.78 -13.42
N PHE A 242 -0.09 40.46 -13.96
CA PHE A 242 -1.43 39.88 -14.11
C PHE A 242 -1.43 38.72 -15.11
N GLY A 243 -0.70 38.82 -16.22
CA GLY A 243 -0.55 37.73 -17.18
C GLY A 243 0.10 36.50 -16.54
N ALA A 244 1.20 36.70 -15.81
CA ALA A 244 1.90 35.62 -15.10
C ALA A 244 1.05 35.00 -13.99
N LEU A 245 0.24 35.79 -13.28
CA LEU A 245 -0.66 35.31 -12.24
C LEU A 245 -1.75 34.38 -12.81
N ILE A 246 -2.31 34.72 -13.98
CA ILE A 246 -3.27 33.85 -14.69
C ILE A 246 -2.59 32.54 -15.10
N ILE A 247 -1.40 32.61 -15.69
CA ILE A 247 -0.63 31.41 -16.11
C ILE A 247 -0.29 30.53 -14.90
N ALA A 248 0.19 31.14 -13.81
CA ALA A 248 0.50 30.45 -12.57
C ALA A 248 -0.75 29.78 -11.98
N PHE A 249 -1.90 30.46 -11.98
CA PHE A 249 -3.17 29.89 -11.52
C PHE A 249 -3.60 28.67 -12.34
N PHE A 250 -3.55 28.74 -13.67
CA PHE A 250 -3.89 27.59 -14.52
C PHE A 250 -2.94 26.41 -14.32
N ILE A 251 -1.63 26.66 -14.21
CA ILE A 251 -0.64 25.61 -13.96
C ILE A 251 -0.85 25.01 -12.57
N PHE A 252 -1.11 25.82 -11.56
CA PHE A 252 -1.42 25.39 -10.19
C PHE A 252 -2.62 24.43 -10.18
N ILE A 253 -3.74 24.84 -10.78
CA ILE A 253 -4.95 24.01 -10.85
C ILE A 253 -4.70 22.72 -11.65
N LYS A 254 -3.95 22.81 -12.76
CA LYS A 254 -3.59 21.64 -13.56
C LYS A 254 -2.78 20.61 -12.77
N ILE A 255 -1.83 21.06 -11.95
CA ILE A 255 -1.02 20.17 -11.10
C ILE A 255 -1.87 19.55 -9.99
N LEU A 256 -2.74 20.33 -9.33
CA LEU A 256 -3.61 19.81 -8.28
C LEU A 256 -4.59 18.76 -8.81
N LYS A 257 -5.20 19.01 -9.98
CA LYS A 257 -6.19 18.13 -10.61
C LYS A 257 -5.59 16.99 -11.43
N ALA A 258 -4.27 16.86 -11.51
CA ALA A 258 -3.64 15.77 -12.26
C ALA A 258 -4.11 14.40 -11.73
N PRO A 259 -4.36 13.40 -12.60
CA PRO A 259 -4.64 12.05 -12.13
C PRO A 259 -3.45 11.50 -11.35
N ALA A 260 -3.71 10.56 -10.43
CA ALA A 260 -2.64 9.88 -9.72
C ALA A 260 -1.71 9.19 -10.70
N LYS A 261 -0.39 9.26 -10.43
CA LYS A 261 0.61 8.57 -11.24
C LYS A 261 0.35 7.08 -11.14
N THR A 262 0.12 6.42 -12.27
CA THR A 262 0.04 4.95 -12.33
C THR A 262 1.45 4.36 -12.23
N LEU A 263 1.56 3.17 -11.64
CA LEU A 263 2.82 2.44 -11.72
C LEU A 263 3.12 2.07 -13.19
N PRO A 264 4.41 2.06 -13.60
CA PRO A 264 4.83 1.54 -14.90
C PRO A 264 4.43 0.07 -15.07
N GLU A 265 4.37 -0.39 -16.32
CA GLU A 265 4.15 -1.80 -16.60
C GLU A 265 5.41 -2.59 -16.24
N LEU A 266 5.24 -3.65 -15.44
CA LEU A 266 6.29 -4.54 -14.95
C LEU A 266 6.22 -5.87 -15.69
#